data_AF-A0A3N4HIH1-F1
#
_entry.id   AF-A0A3N4HIH1-F1
#
_cell.length_a   1.000
_cell.length_b   1.000
_cell.length_c   1.000
_cell.angle_alpha   90.00
_cell.angle_beta   90.00
_cell.angle_gamma   90.00
#
_symmetry.space_group_name_H-M   'P 1'
#
loop_
_entity.id
_entity.type
_entity.pdbx_description
1 polymer ?
#
loop_
_entity_poly.entity_id
_entity_poly.type
_entity_poly.pdbx_seq_one_letter_code
_entity_poly.pdbx_strand_id
1 'polypeptide(L)'
;MWVLDSNVGSLKQLWTLYNSHVLSQFTYAAEICVGYSTELEDSLNKFHKSAIRFIMGVHPRATTKLFAKELKTVSIPHRLTILTLKYVKHALESSSPPLMAALETIWLMSKNGNGWLKCLKDTLARQLHLKWDISSLDTIKKHINENIALAQKIAFKKLDDEYKALSKTSRLRAITRYGQKGELKKYGYMETLLPYGRALAKIRISAHRLAVERRRYIARVDRTERWCTKCKAKDIHAIEDERHIVFDCEEFTEVRTALWKKMDMNKEIKEYREGYVRLRLKEEGASVVTWLSLAWKVKLLKLFIDLLDKSEALLVGRYWAKALKRIDQRYIN
;
A
#
# COMPACT_ATOMS: atom_id res chain seq x y z
N MET A 1 -19.61 -1.64 -13.20
CA MET A 1 -18.24 -1.50 -12.65
C MET A 1 -17.33 -2.72 -12.90
N TRP A 2 -17.86 -3.90 -13.23
CA TRP A 2 -17.08 -5.13 -13.51
C TRP A 2 -16.36 -5.16 -14.89
N VAL A 3 -16.69 -4.26 -15.82
CA VAL A 3 -16.14 -4.23 -17.19
C VAL A 3 -14.74 -3.62 -17.26
N LEU A 4 -14.29 -2.87 -16.24
CA LEU A 4 -12.96 -2.27 -16.21
C LEU A 4 -11.85 -3.28 -15.88
N ASP A 5 -12.17 -4.37 -15.15
CA ASP A 5 -11.16 -5.33 -14.68
C ASP A 5 -10.59 -6.22 -15.81
N SER A 6 -11.24 -6.32 -16.98
CA SER A 6 -10.77 -7.14 -18.11
C SER A 6 -9.77 -6.44 -19.02
N ASN A 7 -9.78 -5.11 -19.08
CA ASN A 7 -8.93 -4.31 -19.98
C ASN A 7 -7.79 -3.59 -19.26
N VAL A 8 -7.79 -3.57 -17.92
CA VAL A 8 -6.72 -2.96 -17.13
C VAL A 8 -5.71 -4.03 -16.76
N GLY A 9 -4.49 -3.88 -17.27
CA GLY A 9 -3.41 -4.83 -17.05
C GLY A 9 -3.01 -4.90 -15.58
N SER A 10 -2.67 -3.78 -14.94
CA SER A 10 -1.98 -3.77 -13.63
C SER A 10 -2.62 -2.87 -12.55
N LEU A 11 -2.19 -3.03 -11.29
CA LEU A 11 -2.62 -2.17 -10.18
C LEU A 11 -2.27 -0.70 -10.42
N LYS A 12 -1.09 -0.44 -11.01
CA LYS A 12 -0.67 0.92 -11.36
C LYS A 12 -1.59 1.53 -12.40
N GLN A 13 -1.99 0.79 -13.42
CA GLN A 13 -2.94 1.31 -14.42
C GLN A 13 -4.31 1.62 -13.79
N LEU A 14 -4.81 0.77 -12.87
CA LEU A 14 -6.01 1.09 -12.10
C LEU A 14 -5.84 2.36 -11.26
N TRP A 15 -4.69 2.53 -10.62
CA TRP A 15 -4.39 3.75 -9.85
C TRP A 15 -4.32 4.99 -10.75
N THR A 16 -3.70 4.88 -11.92
CA THR A 16 -3.68 5.95 -12.92
C THR A 16 -5.08 6.34 -13.35
N LEU A 17 -5.95 5.37 -13.66
CA LEU A 17 -7.35 5.62 -14.03
C LEU A 17 -8.13 6.29 -12.90
N TYR A 18 -7.94 5.83 -11.66
CA TYR A 18 -8.55 6.47 -10.50
C TYR A 18 -8.09 7.93 -10.35
N ASN A 19 -6.80 8.20 -10.55
CA ASN A 19 -6.28 9.56 -10.48
C ASN A 19 -6.83 10.45 -11.61
N SER A 20 -6.88 9.94 -12.85
CA SER A 20 -7.24 10.71 -14.03
C SER A 20 -8.74 10.97 -14.16
N HIS A 21 -9.59 10.03 -13.73
CA HIS A 21 -11.05 10.15 -13.89
C HIS A 21 -11.79 10.50 -12.61
N VAL A 22 -11.31 10.02 -11.45
CA VAL A 22 -12.04 10.18 -10.18
C VAL A 22 -11.43 11.29 -9.34
N LEU A 23 -10.13 11.22 -9.02
CA LEU A 23 -9.50 12.27 -8.22
C LEU A 23 -9.43 13.62 -8.94
N SER A 24 -9.40 13.65 -10.27
CA SER A 24 -9.44 14.89 -11.05
C SER A 24 -10.75 15.66 -10.81
N GLN A 25 -11.89 14.97 -10.73
CA GLN A 25 -13.18 15.59 -10.43
C GLN A 25 -13.20 16.19 -9.02
N PHE A 26 -12.69 15.46 -8.02
CA PHE A 26 -12.55 16.01 -6.66
C PHE A 26 -11.55 17.16 -6.58
N THR A 27 -10.49 17.12 -7.40
CA THR A 27 -9.51 18.19 -7.50
C THR A 27 -10.15 19.46 -8.05
N TYR A 28 -10.93 19.35 -9.12
CA TYR A 28 -11.67 20.46 -9.69
C TYR A 28 -12.65 21.09 -8.69
N ALA A 29 -13.42 20.26 -7.96
CA ALA A 29 -14.32 20.75 -6.92
C ALA A 29 -13.59 21.53 -5.80
N ALA A 30 -12.32 21.22 -5.55
CA ALA A 30 -11.50 21.88 -4.52
C ALA A 30 -11.01 23.28 -4.89
N GLU A 31 -10.95 23.59 -6.19
CA GLU A 31 -10.68 24.97 -6.67
C GLU A 31 -11.81 25.91 -6.24
N ILE A 32 -13.01 25.35 -6.08
CA ILE A 32 -14.24 26.08 -5.81
C ILE A 32 -14.53 26.17 -4.30
N CYS A 33 -14.14 25.18 -3.50
CA CYS A 33 -14.43 25.14 -2.06
C CYS A 33 -13.28 24.57 -1.20
N VAL A 34 -12.87 25.35 -0.20
CA VAL A 34 -11.89 25.00 0.82
C VAL A 34 -12.58 25.06 2.17
N GLY A 35 -12.14 24.23 3.13
CA GLY A 35 -12.63 24.27 4.51
C GLY A 35 -14.12 23.95 4.65
N TYR A 36 -14.57 22.96 3.88
CA TYR A 36 -15.87 22.33 4.05
C TYR A 36 -15.97 21.58 5.39
N SER A 37 -17.18 21.16 5.74
CA SER A 37 -17.46 20.56 7.05
C SER A 37 -16.64 19.29 7.31
N THR A 38 -16.41 19.00 8.59
CA THR A 38 -15.69 17.79 9.04
C THR A 38 -16.34 16.50 8.54
N GLU A 39 -17.65 16.48 8.40
CA GLU A 39 -18.42 15.33 7.90
C GLU A 39 -18.11 15.05 6.43
N LEU A 40 -17.96 16.09 5.61
CA LEU A 40 -17.60 15.94 4.20
C LEU A 40 -16.13 15.52 4.04
N GLU A 41 -15.21 16.07 4.86
CA GLU A 41 -13.81 15.61 4.92
C GLU A 41 -13.71 14.13 5.22
N ASP A 42 -14.46 13.66 6.21
CA ASP A 42 -14.50 12.25 6.57
C ASP A 42 -15.11 11.39 5.46
N SER A 43 -16.15 11.87 4.79
CA SER A 43 -16.80 11.18 3.68
C SER A 43 -15.86 11.02 2.49
N LEU A 44 -15.16 12.08 2.10
CA LEU A 44 -14.13 12.05 1.05
C LEU A 44 -12.98 11.12 1.41
N ASN A 45 -12.53 11.15 2.66
CA ASN A 45 -11.45 10.29 3.11
C ASN A 45 -11.88 8.81 3.17
N LYS A 46 -13.13 8.51 3.57
CA LYS A 46 -13.72 7.17 3.50
C LYS A 46 -13.78 6.67 2.06
N PHE A 47 -14.26 7.51 1.14
CA PHE A 47 -14.28 7.21 -0.30
C PHE A 47 -12.89 6.89 -0.83
N HIS A 48 -11.89 7.74 -0.54
CA HIS A 48 -10.51 7.53 -0.98
C HIS A 48 -9.93 6.20 -0.46
N LYS A 49 -10.13 5.92 0.83
CA LYS A 49 -9.70 4.64 1.42
C LYS A 49 -10.42 3.46 0.78
N SER A 50 -11.71 3.60 0.45
CA SER A 50 -12.46 2.56 -0.26
C SER A 50 -11.87 2.28 -1.65
N ALA A 51 -11.55 3.34 -2.40
CA ALA A 51 -10.92 3.21 -3.72
C ALA A 51 -9.55 2.52 -3.63
N ILE A 52 -8.69 2.89 -2.68
CA ILE A 52 -7.42 2.20 -2.43
C ILE A 52 -7.65 0.71 -2.17
N ARG A 53 -8.63 0.35 -1.34
CA ARG A 53 -8.93 -1.06 -1.03
C ARG A 53 -9.42 -1.82 -2.26
N PHE A 54 -10.29 -1.20 -3.05
CA PHE A 54 -10.81 -1.77 -4.29
C PHE A 54 -9.67 -2.05 -5.28
N ILE A 55 -8.81 -1.05 -5.53
CA ILE A 55 -7.66 -1.18 -6.43
C ILE A 55 -6.76 -2.33 -5.98
N MET A 56 -6.39 -2.33 -4.69
CA MET A 56 -5.54 -3.36 -4.08
C MET A 56 -6.23 -4.72 -3.92
N GLY A 57 -7.54 -4.81 -4.17
CA GLY A 57 -8.31 -6.04 -4.04
C GLY A 57 -8.38 -6.58 -2.62
N VAL A 58 -8.34 -5.72 -1.60
CA VAL A 58 -8.38 -6.10 -0.18
C VAL A 58 -9.76 -5.87 0.42
N HIS A 59 -10.04 -6.54 1.54
CA HIS A 59 -11.32 -6.43 2.25
C HIS A 59 -11.64 -4.96 2.66
N PRO A 60 -12.91 -4.51 2.68
CA PRO A 60 -13.29 -3.14 3.04
C PRO A 60 -12.79 -2.64 4.42
N ARG A 61 -12.53 -3.57 5.35
CA ARG A 61 -11.98 -3.28 6.69
C ARG A 61 -10.44 -3.32 6.77
N ALA A 62 -9.77 -3.66 5.67
CA ALA A 62 -8.32 -3.74 5.62
C ALA A 62 -7.68 -2.35 5.80
N THR A 63 -6.45 -2.35 6.34
CA THR A 63 -5.66 -1.13 6.47
C THR A 63 -5.23 -0.62 5.10
N THR A 64 -5.26 0.70 4.91
CA THR A 64 -4.82 1.37 3.67
C THR A 64 -3.52 2.14 3.85
N LYS A 65 -2.98 2.22 5.07
CA LYS A 65 -1.85 3.11 5.41
C LYS A 65 -0.57 2.74 4.65
N LEU A 66 -0.28 1.44 4.55
CA LEU A 66 0.83 0.95 3.73
C LEU A 66 0.64 1.39 2.28
N PHE A 67 -0.50 1.04 1.68
CA PHE A 67 -0.77 1.35 0.27
C PHE A 67 -0.75 2.85 0.00
N ALA A 68 -1.29 3.68 0.89
CA ALA A 68 -1.23 5.12 0.75
C ALA A 68 0.23 5.62 0.70
N LYS A 69 1.11 5.08 1.54
CA LYS A 69 2.55 5.36 1.51
C LYS A 69 3.22 4.89 0.22
N GLU A 70 2.90 3.69 -0.25
CA GLU A 70 3.45 3.12 -1.49
C GLU A 70 3.00 3.88 -2.74
N LEU A 71 1.74 4.33 -2.75
CA LEU A 71 1.14 5.15 -3.80
C LEU A 71 1.55 6.63 -3.72
N LYS A 72 2.29 7.03 -2.67
CA LYS A 72 2.65 8.42 -2.36
C LYS A 72 1.42 9.34 -2.35
N THR A 73 0.32 8.87 -1.77
CA THR A 73 -0.93 9.61 -1.68
C THR A 73 -1.27 9.94 -0.23
N VAL A 74 -1.75 11.16 -0.02
CA VAL A 74 -2.27 11.63 1.26
C VAL A 74 -3.81 11.60 1.24
N SER A 75 -4.46 11.92 2.36
CA SER A 75 -5.91 12.06 2.39
C SER A 75 -6.37 13.12 1.38
N ILE A 76 -7.59 12.95 0.83
CA ILE A 76 -8.18 13.93 -0.07
C ILE A 76 -8.17 15.33 0.56
N PRO A 77 -8.60 15.56 1.82
CA PRO A 77 -8.55 16.88 2.42
C PRO A 77 -7.17 17.53 2.41
N HIS A 78 -6.10 16.82 2.79
CA HIS A 78 -4.75 17.39 2.72
C HIS A 78 -4.33 17.69 1.28
N ARG A 79 -4.67 16.81 0.33
CA ARG A 79 -4.37 17.02 -1.09
C ARG A 79 -5.06 18.28 -1.62
N LEU A 80 -6.34 18.47 -1.30
CA LEU A 80 -7.11 19.63 -1.72
C LEU A 80 -6.49 20.91 -1.15
N THR A 81 -6.22 20.95 0.16
CA THR A 81 -5.53 22.09 0.81
C THR A 81 -4.21 22.47 0.13
N ILE A 82 -3.39 21.48 -0.26
CA ILE A 82 -2.13 21.73 -0.98
C ILE A 82 -2.37 22.26 -2.40
N LEU A 83 -3.37 21.74 -3.11
CA LEU A 83 -3.72 22.20 -4.46
C LEU A 83 -4.27 23.62 -4.43
N THR A 84 -5.09 23.96 -3.45
CA THR A 84 -5.57 25.31 -3.23
C THR A 84 -4.41 26.30 -3.01
N LEU A 85 -3.41 25.95 -2.20
CA LEU A 85 -2.21 26.78 -2.05
C LEU A 85 -1.46 26.97 -3.38
N LYS A 86 -1.38 25.92 -4.21
CA LYS A 86 -0.78 26.01 -5.54
C LYS A 86 -1.59 26.89 -6.50
N TYR A 87 -2.91 26.87 -6.39
CA TYR A 87 -3.78 27.77 -7.13
C TYR A 87 -3.55 29.24 -6.71
N VAL A 88 -3.46 29.51 -5.40
CA VAL A 88 -3.11 30.85 -4.89
C VAL A 88 -1.76 31.31 -5.44
N LYS A 89 -0.75 30.43 -5.43
CA LYS A 89 0.55 30.70 -6.06
C LYS A 89 0.38 31.06 -7.54
N HIS A 90 -0.33 30.24 -8.30
CA HIS A 90 -0.57 30.48 -9.71
C HIS A 90 -1.26 31.83 -9.96
N ALA A 91 -2.26 32.19 -9.16
CA ALA A 91 -2.93 33.47 -9.24
C ALA A 91 -1.98 34.66 -8.99
N LEU A 92 -1.13 34.58 -7.96
CA LEU A 92 -0.13 35.61 -7.61
C LEU A 92 0.98 35.79 -8.65
N GLU A 93 1.25 34.76 -9.45
CA GLU A 93 2.26 34.73 -10.51
C GLU A 93 1.66 35.04 -11.89
N SER A 94 0.34 35.08 -12.01
CA SER A 94 -0.34 35.30 -13.28
C SER A 94 -0.29 36.76 -13.70
N SER A 95 -0.05 37.00 -14.98
CA SER A 95 -0.15 38.33 -15.59
C SER A 95 -1.60 38.71 -15.97
N SER A 96 -2.58 37.83 -15.70
CA SER A 96 -3.98 38.05 -16.05
C SER A 96 -4.65 39.06 -15.11
N PRO A 97 -5.07 40.25 -15.60
CA PRO A 97 -5.70 41.26 -14.75
C PRO A 97 -6.98 40.77 -14.04
N PRO A 98 -7.90 40.02 -14.70
CA PRO A 98 -9.08 39.48 -14.02
C PRO A 98 -8.75 38.56 -12.84
N LEU A 99 -7.70 37.74 -12.96
CA LEU A 99 -7.32 36.80 -11.91
C LEU A 99 -6.71 37.52 -10.70
N MET A 100 -5.90 38.54 -10.94
CA MET A 100 -5.35 39.39 -9.89
C MET A 100 -6.43 40.18 -9.17
N ALA A 101 -7.38 40.79 -9.89
CA ALA A 101 -8.51 41.50 -9.29
C ALA A 101 -9.40 40.57 -8.44
N ALA A 102 -9.63 39.33 -8.91
CA ALA A 102 -10.35 38.33 -8.14
C ALA A 102 -9.61 37.96 -6.84
N LEU A 103 -8.30 37.77 -6.90
CA LEU A 103 -7.48 37.46 -5.72
C LEU A 103 -7.45 38.61 -4.70
N GLU A 104 -7.31 39.85 -5.17
CA GLU A 104 -7.39 41.05 -4.35
C GLU A 104 -8.74 41.16 -3.64
N THR A 105 -9.84 40.93 -4.37
CA THR A 105 -11.20 40.93 -3.81
C THR A 105 -11.33 39.87 -2.71
N ILE A 106 -10.87 38.64 -2.98
CA ILE A 106 -10.91 37.54 -2.00
C ILE A 106 -10.08 37.88 -0.75
N TRP A 107 -8.92 38.52 -0.92
CA TRP A 107 -8.08 38.95 0.19
C TRP A 107 -8.74 40.07 1.02
N LEU A 108 -9.32 41.08 0.36
CA LEU A 108 -10.05 42.16 1.04
C LEU A 108 -11.22 41.60 1.87
N MET A 109 -11.99 40.67 1.31
CA MET A 109 -13.05 39.98 2.06
C MET A 109 -12.48 39.32 3.32
N SER A 110 -11.35 38.63 3.21
CA SER A 110 -10.76 37.90 4.35
C SER A 110 -10.38 38.79 5.53
N LYS A 111 -10.10 40.09 5.31
CA LYS A 111 -9.85 41.08 6.38
C LYS A 111 -11.08 41.35 7.24
N ASN A 112 -12.27 41.27 6.66
CA ASN A 112 -13.55 41.46 7.36
C ASN A 112 -13.99 40.19 8.13
N GLY A 113 -13.10 39.21 8.29
CA GLY A 113 -13.37 38.00 9.05
C GLY A 113 -14.17 36.95 8.30
N ASN A 114 -14.50 37.15 7.02
CA ASN A 114 -15.22 36.21 6.18
C ASN A 114 -14.53 36.09 4.82
N GLY A 115 -14.34 34.89 4.30
CA GLY A 115 -13.83 34.73 2.94
C GLY A 115 -13.00 33.49 2.73
N TRP A 116 -12.80 33.16 1.46
CA TRP A 116 -12.17 31.93 1.02
C TRP A 116 -10.72 31.80 1.51
N LEU A 117 -9.92 32.88 1.51
CA LEU A 117 -8.53 32.86 2.03
C LEU A 117 -8.47 32.64 3.55
N LYS A 118 -9.41 33.21 4.31
CA LYS A 118 -9.51 32.94 5.75
C LYS A 118 -9.89 31.48 5.99
N CYS A 119 -10.84 30.95 5.23
CA CYS A 119 -11.23 29.55 5.31
C CYS A 119 -10.05 28.60 5.03
N LEU A 120 -9.22 28.92 4.03
CA LEU A 120 -7.97 28.21 3.76
C LEU A 120 -6.98 28.33 4.92
N LYS A 121 -6.78 29.52 5.49
CA LYS A 121 -5.93 29.73 6.68
C LYS A 121 -6.39 28.88 7.87
N ASP A 122 -7.68 28.88 8.16
CA ASP A 122 -8.27 28.10 9.26
C ASP A 122 -8.14 26.60 9.00
N THR A 123 -8.29 26.17 7.74
CA THR A 123 -8.10 24.78 7.31
C THR A 123 -6.64 24.34 7.48
N LEU A 124 -5.67 25.18 7.11
CA LEU A 124 -4.24 24.91 7.30
C LEU A 124 -3.89 24.77 8.78
N ALA A 125 -4.43 25.64 9.63
CA ALA A 125 -4.25 25.58 11.08
C ALA A 125 -4.88 24.31 11.68
N ARG A 126 -6.09 23.95 11.25
CA ARG A 126 -6.84 22.79 11.76
C ARG A 126 -6.27 21.45 11.29
N GLN A 127 -5.98 21.30 10.00
CA GLN A 127 -5.58 20.01 9.42
C GLN A 127 -4.07 19.76 9.53
N LEU A 128 -3.25 20.82 9.41
CA LEU A 128 -1.81 20.72 9.27
C LEU A 128 -1.05 21.49 10.37
N HIS A 129 -1.75 22.16 11.30
CA HIS A 129 -1.12 23.00 12.34
C HIS A 129 -0.17 24.06 11.75
N LEU A 130 -0.46 24.51 10.53
CA LEU A 130 0.35 25.48 9.80
C LEU A 130 -0.24 26.87 10.00
N LYS A 131 0.55 27.77 10.61
CA LYS A 131 0.19 29.18 10.73
C LYS A 131 0.50 29.87 9.39
N TRP A 132 -0.53 30.45 8.78
CA TRP A 132 -0.40 31.17 7.52
C TRP A 132 -0.69 32.66 7.71
N ASP A 133 0.28 33.50 7.38
CA ASP A 133 0.13 34.94 7.38
C ASP A 133 -0.48 35.42 6.06
N ILE A 134 -1.63 36.10 6.18
CA ILE A 134 -2.40 36.66 5.06
C ILE A 134 -2.58 38.18 5.20
N SER A 135 -1.72 38.85 5.98
CA SER A 135 -1.84 40.28 6.29
C SER A 135 -1.77 41.17 5.06
N SER A 136 -0.97 40.79 4.05
CA SER A 136 -0.90 41.44 2.73
C SER A 136 -0.65 40.41 1.63
N LEU A 137 -0.98 40.77 0.39
CA LEU A 137 -0.69 39.94 -0.78
C LEU A 137 0.81 39.74 -0.98
N ASP A 138 1.64 40.74 -0.68
CA ASP A 138 3.11 40.63 -0.74
C ASP A 138 3.64 39.60 0.25
N THR A 139 3.11 39.58 1.48
CA THR A 139 3.47 38.58 2.49
C THR A 139 3.07 37.19 2.02
N ILE A 140 1.87 37.03 1.45
CA ILE A 140 1.43 35.75 0.90
C ILE A 140 2.40 35.32 -0.22
N LYS A 141 2.69 36.20 -1.17
CA LYS A 141 3.59 35.93 -2.30
C LYS A 141 4.99 35.53 -1.85
N LYS A 142 5.53 36.20 -0.84
CA LYS A 142 6.84 35.90 -0.25
C LYS A 142 6.91 34.48 0.32
N HIS A 143 5.87 34.05 1.04
CA HIS A 143 5.89 32.79 1.79
C HIS A 143 5.13 31.62 1.15
N ILE A 144 4.45 31.83 0.01
CA ILE A 144 3.58 30.79 -0.59
C ILE A 144 4.33 29.50 -0.93
N ASN A 145 5.55 29.61 -1.45
CA ASN A 145 6.38 28.44 -1.78
C ASN A 145 6.79 27.64 -0.54
N GLU A 146 7.19 28.33 0.52
CA GLU A 146 7.55 27.73 1.81
C GLU A 146 6.33 27.03 2.44
N ASN A 147 5.16 27.67 2.39
CA ASN A 147 3.92 27.12 2.92
C ASN A 147 3.48 25.87 2.15
N ILE A 148 3.59 25.84 0.82
CA ILE A 148 3.32 24.65 0.00
C ILE A 148 4.26 23.50 0.40
N ALA A 149 5.57 23.77 0.48
CA ALA A 149 6.57 22.78 0.83
C ALA A 149 6.34 22.23 2.25
N LEU A 150 6.02 23.10 3.21
CA LEU A 150 5.74 22.73 4.58
C LEU A 150 4.44 21.92 4.70
N ALA A 151 3.37 22.35 4.02
CA ALA A 151 2.10 21.62 3.98
C ALA A 151 2.28 20.20 3.42
N GLN A 152 3.03 20.06 2.32
CA GLN A 152 3.39 18.76 1.76
C GLN A 152 4.19 17.92 2.76
N LYS A 153 5.23 18.49 3.36
CA LYS A 153 6.07 17.82 4.35
C LYS A 153 5.26 17.30 5.53
N ILE A 154 4.36 18.11 6.09
CA ILE A 154 3.50 17.73 7.22
C ILE A 154 2.54 16.62 6.82
N ALA A 155 1.87 16.75 5.68
CA ALA A 155 0.92 15.74 5.20
C ALA A 155 1.59 14.38 4.98
N PHE A 156 2.78 14.35 4.37
CA PHE A 156 3.54 13.11 4.18
C PHE A 156 4.18 12.59 5.48
N LYS A 157 4.59 13.47 6.40
CA LYS A 157 5.08 13.06 7.72
C LYS A 157 3.99 12.33 8.51
N LYS A 158 2.76 12.84 8.53
CA LYS A 158 1.62 12.19 9.18
C LYS A 158 1.37 10.78 8.64
N LEU A 159 1.47 10.62 7.31
CA LEU A 159 1.38 9.31 6.67
C LEU A 159 2.53 8.37 7.08
N ASP A 160 3.75 8.90 7.17
CA ASP A 160 4.92 8.12 7.60
C ASP A 160 4.83 7.69 9.07
N ASP A 161 4.38 8.58 9.96
CA ASP A 161 4.14 8.29 11.37
C ASP A 161 3.05 7.22 11.55
N GLU A 162 1.96 7.32 10.79
CA GLU A 162 0.91 6.31 10.76
C GLU A 162 1.42 4.93 10.27
N TYR A 163 2.30 4.93 9.26
CA TYR A 163 2.96 3.72 8.78
C TYR A 163 3.91 3.14 9.84
N LYS A 164 4.74 3.96 10.48
CA LYS A 164 5.66 3.55 11.55
C LYS A 164 4.92 2.95 12.74
N ALA A 165 3.76 3.48 13.09
CA ALA A 165 2.90 2.88 14.11
C ALA A 165 2.38 1.51 13.66
N LEU A 166 1.94 1.40 12.41
CA LEU A 166 1.40 0.16 11.85
C LEU A 166 2.47 -0.93 11.68
N SER A 167 3.72 -0.57 11.35
CA SER A 167 4.82 -1.52 11.11
C SER A 167 5.23 -2.28 12.38
N LYS A 168 4.94 -1.72 13.56
CA LYS A 168 5.10 -2.39 14.86
C LYS A 168 4.04 -3.46 15.12
N THR A 169 2.98 -3.51 14.32
CA THR A 169 1.87 -4.46 14.50
C THR A 169 2.06 -5.72 13.66
N SER A 170 1.39 -6.80 14.04
CA SER A 170 1.37 -8.05 13.25
C SER A 170 0.71 -7.91 11.88
N ARG A 171 0.00 -6.82 11.58
CA ARG A 171 -0.66 -6.59 10.28
C ARG A 171 0.35 -6.39 9.14
N LEU A 172 1.56 -5.91 9.44
CA LEU A 172 2.62 -5.74 8.44
C LEU A 172 3.74 -6.75 8.62
N ARG A 173 3.51 -7.86 9.34
CA ARG A 173 4.56 -8.83 9.68
C ARG A 173 5.29 -9.35 8.44
N ALA A 174 4.54 -9.67 7.38
CA ALA A 174 5.12 -10.15 6.13
C ALA A 174 6.18 -9.16 5.60
N ILE A 175 5.87 -7.86 5.60
CA ILE A 175 6.82 -6.83 5.15
C ILE A 175 7.90 -6.57 6.19
N THR A 176 7.56 -6.46 7.47
CA THR A 176 8.54 -6.05 8.50
C THR A 176 9.55 -7.14 8.82
N ARG A 177 9.14 -8.41 8.74
CA ARG A 177 10.00 -9.56 9.03
C ARG A 177 10.88 -9.93 7.86
N TYR A 178 10.42 -9.68 6.64
CA TYR A 178 11.03 -10.28 5.45
C TYR A 178 11.38 -9.26 4.36
N GLY A 179 10.82 -8.05 4.39
CA GLY A 179 11.17 -6.97 3.47
C GLY A 179 12.52 -6.33 3.78
N GLN A 180 13.06 -5.57 2.82
CA GLN A 180 14.28 -4.80 3.03
C GLN A 180 14.11 -3.81 4.19
N LYS A 181 15.08 -3.83 5.12
CA LYS A 181 15.23 -2.77 6.13
C LYS A 181 15.59 -1.48 5.39
N GLY A 182 14.72 -0.47 5.41
CA GLY A 182 14.95 0.81 4.75
C GLY A 182 13.68 1.43 4.17
N GLU A 183 13.86 2.37 3.24
CA GLU A 183 12.75 2.99 2.51
C GLU A 183 11.97 1.96 1.70
N LEU A 184 10.64 2.10 1.72
CA LEU A 184 9.73 1.33 0.88
C LEU A 184 10.04 1.63 -0.60
N LYS A 185 10.81 0.77 -1.27
CA LYS A 185 11.15 0.94 -2.69
C LYS A 185 9.92 0.80 -3.58
N LYS A 186 10.01 1.34 -4.80
CA LYS A 186 8.95 1.25 -5.81
C LYS A 186 8.68 -0.22 -6.12
N TYR A 187 7.48 -0.67 -5.81
CA TYR A 187 7.17 -2.09 -5.74
C TYR A 187 6.78 -2.69 -7.09
N GLY A 188 7.55 -3.69 -7.55
CA GLY A 188 7.27 -4.47 -8.77
C GLY A 188 5.84 -5.03 -8.83
N TYR A 189 5.24 -5.38 -7.68
CA TYR A 189 3.86 -5.88 -7.63
C TYR A 189 2.80 -4.89 -8.16
N MET A 190 3.09 -3.58 -8.18
CA MET A 190 2.19 -2.58 -8.75
C MET A 190 2.07 -2.68 -10.27
N GLU A 191 3.11 -3.17 -10.94
CA GLU A 191 3.15 -3.41 -12.38
C GLU A 191 2.60 -4.81 -12.74
N THR A 192 2.42 -5.68 -11.75
CA THR A 192 1.89 -7.04 -11.92
C THR A 192 0.42 -7.03 -12.34
N LEU A 193 0.05 -7.99 -13.20
CA LEU A 193 -1.32 -8.13 -13.69
C LEU A 193 -2.36 -8.34 -12.58
N LEU A 194 -3.60 -7.87 -12.75
CA LEU A 194 -4.55 -7.65 -11.66
C LEU A 194 -4.95 -8.81 -10.73
N PRO A 195 -5.14 -10.09 -11.13
CA PRO A 195 -5.40 -11.10 -10.10
C PRO A 195 -4.18 -11.31 -9.20
N TYR A 196 -2.99 -11.08 -9.76
CA TYR A 196 -1.70 -11.35 -9.16
C TYR A 196 -1.21 -10.17 -8.31
N GLY A 197 -1.31 -8.94 -8.82
CA GLY A 197 -1.00 -7.73 -8.05
C GLY A 197 -1.86 -7.65 -6.79
N ARG A 198 -3.17 -7.91 -6.91
CA ARG A 198 -4.10 -7.94 -5.76
C ARG A 198 -3.75 -9.03 -4.74
N ALA A 199 -3.39 -10.21 -5.22
CA ALA A 199 -2.91 -11.30 -4.35
C ALA A 199 -1.67 -10.89 -3.54
N LEU A 200 -0.70 -10.24 -4.19
CA LEU A 200 0.50 -9.72 -3.53
C LEU A 200 0.18 -8.60 -2.54
N ALA A 201 -0.72 -7.69 -2.90
CA ALA A 201 -1.18 -6.63 -2.00
C ALA A 201 -1.83 -7.20 -0.73
N LYS A 202 -2.64 -8.27 -0.82
CA LYS A 202 -3.20 -8.95 0.35
C LYS A 202 -2.12 -9.51 1.27
N ILE A 203 -1.07 -10.12 0.73
CA ILE A 203 0.06 -10.67 1.50
C ILE A 203 0.75 -9.56 2.29
N ARG A 204 1.03 -8.45 1.62
CA ARG A 204 1.73 -7.29 2.18
C ARG A 204 1.11 -6.75 3.46
N ILE A 205 -0.21 -6.78 3.57
CA ILE A 205 -0.95 -6.28 4.74
C ILE A 205 -1.60 -7.39 5.59
N SER A 206 -1.17 -8.65 5.41
CA SER A 206 -1.72 -9.81 6.13
C SER A 206 -3.26 -9.90 6.00
N ALA A 207 -3.80 -9.58 4.81
CA ALA A 207 -5.24 -9.61 4.48
C ALA A 207 -5.60 -10.83 3.62
N HIS A 208 -4.91 -11.95 3.82
CA HIS A 208 -5.11 -13.22 3.12
C HIS A 208 -5.83 -14.27 3.98
N ARG A 209 -6.17 -15.41 3.38
CA ARG A 209 -6.98 -16.47 4.03
C ARG A 209 -6.17 -17.57 4.75
N LEU A 210 -4.84 -17.51 4.75
CA LEU A 210 -4.00 -18.47 5.49
C LEU A 210 -4.40 -18.51 6.98
N ALA A 211 -4.26 -19.67 7.63
CA ALA A 211 -4.68 -19.87 9.01
C ALA A 211 -4.03 -18.89 9.97
N VAL A 212 -2.81 -18.45 9.68
CA VAL A 212 -2.12 -17.45 10.51
C VAL A 212 -2.90 -16.15 10.69
N GLU A 213 -3.72 -15.75 9.71
CA GLU A 213 -4.62 -14.59 9.81
C GLU A 213 -6.08 -14.98 10.02
N ARG A 214 -6.58 -16.06 9.38
CA ARG A 214 -7.99 -16.48 9.54
C ARG A 214 -8.31 -16.88 10.98
N ARG A 215 -7.46 -17.70 11.61
CA ARG A 215 -7.68 -18.19 12.99
C ARG A 215 -7.38 -17.14 14.06
N ARG A 216 -6.77 -16.02 13.68
CA ARG A 216 -6.59 -14.85 14.57
C ARG A 216 -7.92 -14.26 15.02
N TYR A 217 -8.86 -14.13 14.09
CA TYR A 217 -10.11 -13.42 14.34
C TYR A 217 -11.26 -14.36 14.74
N ILE A 218 -11.36 -15.52 14.08
CA ILE A 218 -12.51 -16.42 14.24
C ILE A 218 -12.41 -17.23 15.53
N ALA A 219 -11.23 -17.77 15.82
CA ALA A 219 -11.05 -18.74 16.89
C ALA A 219 -10.09 -18.27 18.00
N ARG A 220 -9.50 -17.07 17.85
CA ARG A 220 -8.46 -16.50 18.76
C ARG A 220 -7.33 -17.47 19.11
N VAL A 221 -7.08 -18.44 18.24
CA VAL A 221 -6.09 -19.51 18.42
C VAL A 221 -4.70 -18.88 18.46
N ASP A 222 -3.86 -19.35 19.38
CA ASP A 222 -2.49 -18.86 19.48
C ASP A 222 -1.75 -19.06 18.14
N ARG A 223 -0.82 -18.18 17.80
CA ARG A 223 -0.13 -18.27 16.51
C ARG A 223 0.59 -19.61 16.31
N THR A 224 1.16 -20.17 17.37
CA THR A 224 1.85 -21.48 17.35
C THR A 224 0.90 -22.63 17.01
N GLU A 225 -0.41 -22.42 17.20
CA GLU A 225 -1.48 -23.39 16.99
C GLU A 225 -2.23 -23.21 15.65
N ARG A 226 -1.81 -22.23 14.83
CA ARG A 226 -2.43 -21.94 13.51
C ARG A 226 -1.89 -22.85 12.42
N TRP A 227 -2.12 -24.15 12.58
CA TRP A 227 -1.51 -25.19 11.75
C TRP A 227 -2.09 -25.23 10.33
N CYS A 228 -1.24 -25.64 9.39
CA CYS A 228 -1.61 -25.98 8.03
C CYS A 228 -2.39 -27.28 8.04
N THR A 229 -3.66 -27.22 7.62
CA THR A 229 -4.57 -28.36 7.61
C THR A 229 -4.08 -29.47 6.68
N LYS A 230 -3.43 -29.11 5.57
CA LYS A 230 -2.88 -30.07 4.60
C LYS A 230 -1.63 -30.77 5.11
N CYS A 231 -0.73 -30.06 5.78
CA CYS A 231 0.42 -30.68 6.43
C CYS A 231 -0.03 -31.55 7.60
N LYS A 232 -0.98 -31.08 8.41
CA LYS A 232 -1.55 -31.86 9.52
C LYS A 232 -2.16 -33.18 9.04
N ALA A 233 -2.83 -33.20 7.88
CA ALA A 233 -3.39 -34.42 7.29
C ALA A 233 -2.32 -35.45 6.88
N LYS A 234 -1.05 -35.06 6.79
CA LYS A 234 0.11 -35.91 6.51
C LYS A 234 1.00 -36.10 7.74
N ASP A 235 0.48 -35.81 8.93
CA ASP A 235 1.22 -35.82 10.20
C ASP A 235 2.43 -34.85 10.27
N ILE A 236 2.42 -33.80 9.43
CA ILE A 236 3.43 -32.75 9.44
C ILE A 236 2.92 -31.54 10.23
N HIS A 237 3.59 -31.25 11.35
CA HIS A 237 3.28 -30.13 12.22
C HIS A 237 3.92 -28.83 11.71
N ALA A 238 3.16 -28.05 10.94
CA ALA A 238 3.62 -26.77 10.38
C ALA A 238 2.57 -25.66 10.53
N ILE A 239 3.00 -24.44 10.86
CA ILE A 239 2.15 -23.24 10.92
C ILE A 239 1.81 -22.79 9.49
N GLU A 240 0.53 -22.50 9.21
CA GLU A 240 0.09 -22.00 7.89
C GLU A 240 0.32 -20.48 7.78
N ASP A 241 1.59 -20.10 7.63
CA ASP A 241 1.99 -18.72 7.35
C ASP A 241 2.49 -18.52 5.90
N GLU A 242 2.75 -17.28 5.54
CA GLU A 242 3.15 -16.87 4.19
C GLU A 242 4.45 -17.58 3.77
N ARG A 243 5.38 -17.76 4.71
CA ARG A 243 6.63 -18.49 4.47
C ARG A 243 6.36 -19.96 4.19
N HIS A 244 5.54 -20.61 5.01
CA HIS A 244 5.24 -22.03 4.85
C HIS A 244 4.71 -22.34 3.45
N ILE A 245 3.74 -21.57 2.97
CA ILE A 245 3.16 -21.79 1.62
C ILE A 245 4.21 -21.62 0.52
N VAL A 246 5.09 -20.62 0.63
CA VAL A 246 6.08 -20.28 -0.40
C VAL A 246 7.28 -21.20 -0.44
N PHE A 247 7.64 -21.85 0.65
CA PHE A 247 8.89 -22.62 0.70
C PHE A 247 8.71 -24.06 1.15
N ASP A 248 7.82 -24.32 2.10
CA ASP A 248 7.85 -25.55 2.88
C ASP A 248 6.63 -26.46 2.59
N CYS A 249 5.48 -25.90 2.22
CA CYS A 249 4.23 -26.66 2.14
C CYS A 249 4.21 -27.64 0.96
N GLU A 250 4.14 -28.94 1.22
CA GLU A 250 4.21 -29.96 0.17
C GLU A 250 3.10 -29.84 -0.89
N GLU A 251 1.90 -29.44 -0.47
CA GLU A 251 0.74 -29.21 -1.33
C GLU A 251 1.03 -28.23 -2.48
N PHE A 252 1.97 -27.29 -2.27
CA PHE A 252 2.32 -26.28 -3.25
C PHE A 252 3.63 -26.60 -3.99
N THR A 253 4.18 -27.80 -3.84
CA THR A 253 5.47 -28.18 -4.45
C THR A 253 5.45 -28.05 -5.97
N GLU A 254 4.39 -28.51 -6.64
CA GLU A 254 4.24 -28.38 -8.08
C GLU A 254 4.16 -26.91 -8.51
N VAL A 255 3.39 -26.11 -7.78
CA VAL A 255 3.21 -24.68 -8.04
C VAL A 255 4.55 -23.94 -7.88
N ARG A 256 5.31 -24.26 -6.83
CA ARG A 256 6.66 -23.70 -6.61
C ARG A 256 7.64 -24.12 -7.68
N THR A 257 7.67 -25.40 -8.01
CA THR A 257 8.59 -25.94 -9.03
C THR A 257 8.33 -25.28 -10.38
N ALA A 258 7.06 -25.12 -10.74
CA ALA A 258 6.65 -24.46 -11.96
C ALA A 258 6.94 -22.94 -11.94
N LEU A 259 6.90 -22.31 -10.76
CA LEU A 259 7.33 -20.92 -10.58
C LEU A 259 8.84 -20.81 -10.81
N TRP A 260 9.64 -21.59 -10.08
CA TRP A 260 11.10 -21.55 -10.13
C TRP A 260 11.66 -21.89 -11.51
N LYS A 261 11.06 -22.85 -12.22
CA LYS A 261 11.43 -23.20 -13.60
C LYS A 261 11.27 -22.01 -14.57
N LYS A 262 10.31 -21.13 -14.33
CA LYS A 262 10.03 -19.99 -15.20
C LYS A 262 10.77 -18.71 -14.79
N MET A 263 11.28 -18.63 -13.57
CA MET A 263 12.03 -17.47 -13.10
C MET A 263 13.51 -17.50 -13.51
N ASP A 264 13.98 -18.61 -14.11
CA ASP A 264 15.39 -18.83 -14.49
C ASP A 264 16.40 -18.26 -13.48
N MET A 265 16.16 -18.56 -12.20
CA MET A 265 16.84 -17.89 -11.09
C MET A 265 18.28 -18.39 -10.92
N ASN A 266 19.20 -17.42 -10.91
CA ASN A 266 20.65 -17.46 -10.64
C ASN A 266 21.20 -18.66 -9.83
N LYS A 267 22.47 -18.99 -10.14
CA LYS A 267 23.35 -20.01 -9.54
C LYS A 267 23.19 -20.21 -8.02
N GLU A 268 22.98 -19.14 -7.25
CA GLU A 268 22.79 -19.17 -5.77
C GLU A 268 21.55 -19.94 -5.30
N ILE A 269 20.48 -20.02 -6.10
CA ILE A 269 19.25 -20.75 -5.76
C ILE A 269 19.28 -22.17 -6.30
N LYS A 270 20.07 -22.42 -7.35
CA LYS A 270 20.45 -23.76 -7.78
C LYS A 270 21.31 -24.46 -6.72
N GLU A 271 22.26 -23.73 -6.12
CA GLU A 271 23.02 -24.16 -4.94
C GLU A 271 22.11 -24.43 -3.72
N TYR A 272 21.07 -23.62 -3.50
CA TYR A 272 20.04 -23.94 -2.50
C TYR A 272 19.30 -25.24 -2.81
N ARG A 273 18.89 -25.46 -4.07
CA ARG A 273 18.16 -26.67 -4.47
C ARG A 273 19.04 -27.91 -4.34
N GLU A 274 20.30 -27.83 -4.76
CA GLU A 274 21.27 -28.91 -4.62
C GLU A 274 21.65 -29.16 -3.16
N GLY A 275 21.78 -28.12 -2.33
CA GLY A 275 21.98 -28.24 -0.89
C GLY A 275 20.78 -28.83 -0.16
N TYR A 276 19.56 -28.40 -0.52
CA TYR A 276 18.30 -28.90 0.03
C TYR A 276 18.03 -30.36 -0.37
N VAL A 277 18.31 -30.73 -1.62
CA VAL A 277 18.17 -32.12 -2.11
C VAL A 277 19.25 -33.04 -1.53
N ARG A 278 20.50 -32.57 -1.36
CA ARG A 278 21.58 -33.34 -0.71
C ARG A 278 21.31 -33.57 0.79
N LEU A 279 20.73 -32.60 1.49
CA LEU A 279 20.29 -32.77 2.89
C LEU A 279 19.16 -33.80 2.98
N ARG A 280 18.20 -33.75 2.05
CA ARG A 280 17.08 -34.70 2.01
C ARG A 280 17.50 -36.15 1.73
N LEU A 281 18.47 -36.36 0.84
CA LEU A 281 18.98 -37.70 0.49
C LEU A 281 19.94 -38.29 1.54
N LYS A 282 20.52 -37.47 2.42
CA LYS A 282 21.30 -37.96 3.58
C LYS A 282 20.42 -38.33 4.78
N GLU A 283 19.16 -37.91 4.79
CA GLU A 283 18.23 -38.04 5.93
C GLU A 283 17.16 -39.14 5.75
N GLU A 284 17.24 -39.98 4.71
CA GLU A 284 16.37 -41.16 4.53
C GLU A 284 16.57 -42.26 5.61
N GLY A 285 17.32 -41.97 6.69
CA GLY A 285 17.46 -42.81 7.88
C GLY A 285 17.16 -42.12 9.21
N ALA A 286 16.69 -40.85 9.24
CA ALA A 286 16.41 -40.14 10.48
C ALA A 286 15.08 -39.38 10.44
N SER A 287 14.35 -39.45 11.55
CA SER A 287 13.04 -38.82 11.76
C SER A 287 13.00 -37.38 11.23
N VAL A 288 12.04 -37.16 10.34
CA VAL A 288 11.72 -35.87 9.74
C VAL A 288 11.57 -34.80 10.83
N VAL A 289 12.38 -33.75 10.76
CA VAL A 289 12.06 -32.32 11.04
C VAL A 289 13.36 -31.57 11.37
N THR A 290 13.67 -30.54 10.56
CA THR A 290 14.57 -29.38 10.79
C THR A 290 16.11 -29.63 10.70
N TRP A 291 16.96 -28.84 10.01
CA TRP A 291 17.07 -27.38 9.90
C TRP A 291 17.96 -26.93 8.70
N LEU A 292 17.47 -25.99 7.86
CA LEU A 292 18.36 -24.91 7.38
C LEU A 292 18.58 -23.96 8.56
N SER A 293 19.80 -23.41 8.71
CA SER A 293 20.03 -22.35 9.69
C SER A 293 19.07 -21.19 9.43
N LEU A 294 18.55 -20.60 10.51
CA LEU A 294 17.56 -19.52 10.45
C LEU A 294 17.99 -18.38 9.50
N ALA A 295 19.31 -18.16 9.40
CA ALA A 295 19.94 -17.16 8.53
C ALA A 295 19.67 -17.37 7.03
N TRP A 296 19.77 -18.60 6.53
CA TRP A 296 19.55 -18.89 5.11
C TRP A 296 18.08 -18.80 4.70
N LYS A 297 17.17 -19.28 5.57
CA LYS A 297 15.72 -19.13 5.39
C LYS A 297 15.29 -17.66 5.32
N VAL A 298 15.92 -16.79 6.11
CA VAL A 298 15.69 -15.34 6.07
C VAL A 298 16.26 -14.73 4.78
N LYS A 299 17.45 -15.15 4.33
CA LYS A 299 18.10 -14.66 3.10
C LYS A 299 17.28 -14.97 1.84
N LEU A 300 16.69 -16.16 1.74
CA LEU A 300 15.83 -16.58 0.62
C LEU A 300 14.46 -15.91 0.61
N LEU A 301 13.83 -15.69 1.77
CA LEU A 301 12.59 -14.91 1.83
C LEU A 301 12.83 -13.45 1.49
N LYS A 302 13.97 -12.90 1.91
CA LYS A 302 14.42 -11.58 1.53
C LYS A 302 14.60 -11.50 0.01
N LEU A 303 15.26 -12.48 -0.61
CA LEU A 303 15.36 -12.62 -2.06
C LEU A 303 13.98 -12.72 -2.73
N PHE A 304 13.05 -13.49 -2.16
CA PHE A 304 11.69 -13.65 -2.70
C PHE A 304 10.86 -12.37 -2.62
N ILE A 305 10.94 -11.62 -1.52
CA ILE A 305 10.29 -10.31 -1.40
C ILE A 305 11.00 -9.27 -2.27
N ASP A 306 12.32 -9.33 -2.37
CA ASP A 306 13.08 -8.50 -3.32
C ASP A 306 12.74 -8.85 -4.77
N LEU A 307 12.34 -10.09 -5.06
CA LEU A 307 11.83 -10.55 -6.36
C LEU A 307 10.38 -10.10 -6.60
N LEU A 308 9.55 -9.96 -5.56
CA LEU A 308 8.26 -9.26 -5.62
C LEU A 308 8.42 -7.75 -5.89
N ASP A 309 9.59 -7.22 -5.59
CA ASP A 309 9.94 -5.81 -5.78
C ASP A 309 10.60 -5.55 -7.15
N LYS A 310 11.08 -6.58 -7.87
CA LYS A 310 11.68 -6.51 -9.21
C LYS A 310 10.68 -6.86 -10.34
N SER A 311 11.10 -6.70 -11.60
CA SER A 311 10.33 -7.01 -12.83
C SER A 311 9.82 -8.46 -12.94
N GLU A 312 10.31 -9.37 -12.09
CA GLU A 312 9.89 -10.78 -12.00
C GLU A 312 8.62 -10.99 -11.15
N ALA A 313 8.09 -9.94 -10.50
CA ALA A 313 6.86 -9.94 -9.73
C ALA A 313 5.63 -10.42 -10.55
N LEU A 314 5.66 -10.25 -11.87
CA LEU A 314 4.61 -10.68 -12.79
C LEU A 314 4.49 -12.21 -12.83
N LEU A 315 5.63 -12.89 -12.72
CA LEU A 315 5.72 -14.34 -12.74
C LEU A 315 5.44 -14.91 -11.34
N VAL A 316 6.07 -14.39 -10.29
CA VAL A 316 5.79 -14.75 -8.89
C VAL A 316 4.31 -14.54 -8.55
N GLY A 317 3.76 -13.38 -8.94
CA GLY A 317 2.35 -13.08 -8.81
C GLY A 317 1.46 -14.08 -9.53
N ARG A 318 1.79 -14.45 -10.79
CA ARG A 318 1.04 -15.43 -11.61
C ARG A 318 0.80 -16.75 -10.88
N TYR A 319 1.84 -17.25 -10.22
CA TYR A 319 1.75 -18.49 -9.46
C TYR A 319 1.11 -18.29 -8.09
N TRP A 320 1.37 -17.16 -7.43
CA TRP A 320 0.74 -16.84 -6.16
C TRP A 320 -0.77 -16.66 -6.24
N ALA A 321 -1.33 -16.01 -7.27
CA ALA A 321 -2.80 -16.00 -7.37
C ALA A 321 -3.37 -17.32 -7.86
N LYS A 322 -2.60 -18.20 -8.54
CA LYS A 322 -3.07 -19.60 -8.73
C LYS A 322 -3.13 -20.34 -7.40
N ALA A 323 -2.11 -20.19 -6.54
CA ALA A 323 -2.09 -20.75 -5.19
C ALA A 323 -3.22 -20.16 -4.32
N LEU A 324 -3.38 -18.83 -4.31
CA LEU A 324 -4.43 -18.14 -3.56
C LEU A 324 -5.82 -18.36 -4.13
N LYS A 325 -6.01 -18.51 -5.45
CA LYS A 325 -7.30 -18.89 -6.05
C LYS A 325 -7.66 -20.32 -5.66
N ARG A 326 -6.70 -21.24 -5.65
CA ARG A 326 -6.89 -22.60 -5.10
C ARG A 326 -7.18 -22.58 -3.60
N ILE A 327 -6.63 -21.63 -2.84
CA ILE A 327 -6.96 -21.43 -1.42
C ILE A 327 -8.36 -20.82 -1.27
N ASP A 328 -8.74 -19.85 -2.12
CA ASP A 328 -10.05 -19.19 -2.08
C ASP A 328 -11.17 -20.17 -2.45
N GLN A 329 -10.96 -21.04 -3.45
CA GLN A 329 -11.88 -22.12 -3.83
C GLN A 329 -12.03 -23.19 -2.75
N ARG A 330 -10.97 -23.45 -1.97
CA ARG A 330 -10.96 -24.43 -0.86
C ARG A 330 -11.84 -24.05 0.32
N TYR A 331 -12.29 -22.79 0.41
CA TYR A 331 -13.04 -22.26 1.55
C TYR A 331 -14.37 -21.61 1.13
N ILE A 332 -14.84 -21.88 -0.10
CA ILE A 332 -16.18 -21.52 -0.59
C ILE A 332 -17.15 -22.72 -0.49
N ASN A 333 -16.61 -23.93 -0.32
CA ASN A 333 -17.31 -25.09 0.22
C ASN A 333 -16.94 -25.24 1.70
#